data_AF-A0A4Q4DSY8-F1
#
_entry.id   AF-A0A4Q4DSY8-F1
#
_cell.length_a   1.000
_cell.length_b   1.000
_cell.length_c   1.000
_cell.angle_alpha   90.00
_cell.angle_beta   90.00
_cell.angle_gamma   90.00
#
_symmetry.space_group_name_H-M   'P 1'
#
loop_
_entity.id
_entity.type
_entity.pdbx_description
1 polymer ?
#
loop_
_entity_poly.entity_id
_entity_poly.type
_entity_poly.pdbx_seq_one_letter_code
_entity_poly.pdbx_strand_id
1 'polypeptide(L)'
;MRALDLDDARLVERLLCDDSRGSEAWRRLLARADFVPDGFTAAERMNGGVLLGPSESDFGSWLSGMIAGKLRRVTPPAGGGADGADGDHGSGWGGHGDGRDRGDDDRGDADPAVVAFCHEQTMRLLEHSVAGAPVARTLANQEVPSVVDRVIAHCVFGDVRAPVVTHRTYAHRSVRVALELASSVAERCGQDLAALLRYSLAAGLIGAGQKLRAPGPGTALPVGDSDDPAAVARGLWPKYRELAERPLLVDHWEAFRADVLDGPCRLVWFFDDCAETVIDLLLLDRLVAANPRLQLTLVPKSLPCYTDADTALVLRLLDSPRLRALGVERLRATDVCTTGPSMATANLRKVSPELARALDEAQCVFVKGTNIHEMFQGGISKVMYTGFVLVSEFNESAIGVDASTAPLLLVRSGPGEYTNWGFEGRRNRTVRYADGREVPLCWSTLMDRERRTQCTEPALLRDELHLLTSLAGQVAPRTRAALESERERVSRRLHQLTGATAGPIPSPTLSS
;
A
#
# COMPACT_ATOMS: atom_id res chain seq x y z
N MET A 1 -1.86 3.25 -31.87
CA MET A 1 -0.92 3.10 -30.75
C MET A 1 0.20 4.13 -30.90
N ARG A 2 0.73 4.68 -29.80
CA ARG A 2 1.79 5.70 -29.80
C ARG A 2 3.05 5.16 -29.12
N ALA A 3 4.20 5.22 -29.78
CA ALA A 3 5.47 4.80 -29.17
C ALA A 3 5.93 5.77 -28.09
N LEU A 4 6.78 5.30 -27.17
CA LEU A 4 7.42 6.15 -26.18
C LEU A 4 8.54 6.97 -26.84
N ASP A 5 8.56 8.27 -26.53
CA ASP A 5 9.67 9.17 -26.82
C ASP A 5 10.55 9.27 -25.57
N LEU A 6 11.57 8.42 -25.50
CA LEU A 6 12.43 8.31 -24.32
C LEU A 6 13.52 9.39 -24.27
N ASP A 7 13.60 10.25 -25.29
CA ASP A 7 14.49 11.43 -25.27
C ASP A 7 13.82 12.61 -24.54
N ASP A 8 12.50 12.61 -24.39
CA ASP A 8 11.77 13.54 -23.52
C ASP A 8 11.88 13.11 -22.04
N ALA A 9 12.84 13.69 -21.33
CA ALA A 9 13.05 13.45 -19.90
C ALA A 9 11.78 13.66 -19.05
N ARG A 10 10.91 14.63 -19.39
CA ARG A 10 9.67 14.88 -18.64
C ARG A 10 8.65 13.78 -18.88
N LEU A 11 8.62 13.21 -20.08
CA LEU A 11 7.79 12.02 -20.36
C LEU A 11 8.30 10.83 -19.54
N VAL A 12 9.61 10.59 -19.52
CA VAL A 12 10.22 9.51 -18.73
C VAL A 12 9.89 9.66 -17.24
N GLU A 13 10.05 10.84 -16.64
CA GLU A 13 9.66 11.10 -15.24
C GLU A 13 8.19 10.73 -14.96
N ARG A 14 7.27 11.14 -15.83
CA ARG A 14 5.83 10.82 -15.70
C ARG A 14 5.54 9.32 -15.86
N LEU A 15 6.24 8.65 -16.78
CA LEU A 15 6.12 7.20 -16.97
C LEU A 15 6.59 6.44 -15.72
N LEU A 16 7.60 6.96 -15.02
CA LEU A 16 8.14 6.41 -13.77
C LEU A 16 7.33 6.81 -12.53
N CYS A 17 6.17 7.45 -12.72
CA CYS A 17 5.32 8.00 -11.67
C CYS A 17 6.09 8.94 -10.71
N ASP A 18 7.05 9.71 -11.24
CA ASP A 18 7.77 10.71 -10.48
C ASP A 18 6.95 12.01 -10.39
N ASP A 19 6.24 12.19 -9.27
CA ASP A 19 5.42 13.36 -9.01
C ASP A 19 6.22 14.53 -8.40
N SER A 20 7.53 14.37 -8.16
CA SER A 20 8.36 15.38 -7.48
C SER A 20 8.50 16.68 -8.27
N ARG A 21 8.32 16.63 -9.60
CA ARG A 21 8.52 17.76 -10.53
C ARG A 21 9.92 18.38 -10.38
N GLY A 22 10.92 17.53 -10.09
CA GLY A 22 12.31 17.96 -9.85
C GLY A 22 12.54 18.62 -8.49
N SER A 23 11.54 18.66 -7.61
CA SER A 23 11.70 19.15 -6.24
C SER A 23 12.51 18.15 -5.39
N GLU A 24 13.46 18.67 -4.63
CA GLU A 24 14.21 17.90 -3.64
C GLU A 24 13.60 17.96 -2.23
N ALA A 25 12.38 18.47 -2.08
CA ALA A 25 11.70 18.58 -0.78
C ALA A 25 11.61 17.23 -0.04
N TRP A 26 11.57 16.12 -0.79
CA TRP A 26 11.61 14.77 -0.25
C TRP A 26 12.86 14.46 0.59
N ARG A 27 13.99 15.16 0.37
CA ARG A 27 15.23 14.91 1.12
C ARG A 27 15.04 15.11 2.62
N ARG A 28 14.19 16.06 3.02
CA ARG A 28 13.87 16.33 4.44
C ARG A 28 12.96 15.27 5.07
N LEU A 29 12.26 14.51 4.23
CA LEU A 29 11.39 13.42 4.66
C LEU A 29 12.17 12.15 4.99
N LEU A 30 13.39 12.03 4.45
CA LEU A 30 14.19 10.85 4.66
C LEU A 30 14.89 10.92 6.02
N ALA A 31 14.78 9.85 6.80
CA ALA A 31 15.61 9.63 7.98
C ALA A 31 17.09 9.50 7.60
N ARG A 32 17.37 9.05 6.37
CA ARG A 32 18.72 8.87 5.81
C ARG A 32 18.77 9.23 4.33
N ALA A 33 19.79 9.97 3.92
CA ALA A 33 19.95 10.39 2.52
C ALA A 33 20.13 9.20 1.55
N ASP A 34 20.75 8.12 2.03
CA ASP A 34 21.04 6.89 1.28
C ASP A 34 19.91 5.85 1.31
N PHE A 35 18.75 6.18 1.91
CA PHE A 35 17.64 5.23 2.07
C PHE A 35 17.24 4.59 0.74
N VAL A 36 17.11 3.26 0.72
CA VAL A 36 16.49 2.52 -0.37
C VAL A 36 15.39 1.65 0.25
N PRO A 37 14.18 1.61 -0.33
CA PRO A 37 13.14 0.70 0.11
C PRO A 37 13.65 -0.73 0.23
N ASP A 38 13.28 -1.41 1.32
CA ASP A 38 13.61 -2.83 1.48
C ASP A 38 12.78 -3.66 0.50
N GLY A 39 13.45 -4.38 -0.38
CA GLY A 39 12.83 -5.07 -1.50
C GLY A 39 13.86 -5.45 -2.56
N PHE A 40 13.39 -5.51 -3.80
CA PHE A 40 14.21 -5.82 -4.97
C PHE A 40 13.80 -4.95 -6.15
N THR A 41 14.71 -4.77 -7.08
CA THR A 41 14.53 -3.93 -8.26
C THR A 41 13.87 -4.73 -9.39
N ALA A 42 13.35 -4.02 -10.38
CA ALA A 42 12.85 -4.67 -11.60
C ALA A 42 13.95 -5.51 -12.27
N ALA A 43 15.21 -5.07 -12.27
CA ALA A 43 16.34 -5.81 -12.82
C ALA A 43 16.61 -7.12 -12.08
N GLU A 44 16.51 -7.13 -10.75
CA GLU A 44 16.67 -8.36 -9.96
C GLU A 44 15.58 -9.39 -10.25
N ARG A 45 14.35 -8.92 -10.52
CA ARG A 45 13.26 -9.77 -11.00
C ARG A 45 13.52 -10.31 -12.40
N MET A 46 13.88 -9.42 -13.32
CA MET A 46 14.16 -9.76 -14.72
C MET A 46 15.23 -10.85 -14.86
N ASN A 47 16.24 -10.81 -14.00
CA ASN A 47 17.34 -11.78 -14.00
C ASN A 47 17.05 -13.04 -13.18
N GLY A 48 15.83 -13.20 -12.62
CA GLY A 48 15.47 -14.32 -11.76
C GLY A 48 16.21 -14.37 -10.43
N GLY A 49 16.85 -13.27 -10.01
CA GLY A 49 17.60 -13.19 -8.75
C GLY A 49 16.70 -13.21 -7.53
N VAL A 50 15.46 -12.72 -7.66
CA VAL A 50 14.41 -12.77 -6.64
C VAL A 50 13.07 -13.10 -7.31
N LEU A 51 12.44 -14.19 -6.88
CA LEU A 51 11.14 -14.64 -7.38
C LEU A 51 10.12 -14.69 -6.25
N LEU A 52 8.87 -14.35 -6.55
CA LEU A 52 7.77 -14.44 -5.58
C LEU A 52 7.03 -15.78 -5.68
N GLY A 53 7.08 -16.41 -6.86
CA GLY A 53 6.56 -17.75 -7.09
C GLY A 53 7.11 -18.33 -8.40
N PRO A 54 6.96 -19.65 -8.62
CA PRO A 54 7.50 -20.32 -9.81
C PRO A 54 6.94 -19.78 -11.13
N SER A 55 5.68 -19.32 -11.13
CA SER A 55 5.01 -18.73 -12.30
C SER A 55 5.57 -17.37 -12.71
N GLU A 56 6.37 -16.74 -11.85
CA GLU A 56 7.00 -15.45 -12.11
C GLU A 56 8.46 -15.58 -12.59
N SER A 57 8.93 -16.82 -12.82
CA SER A 57 10.31 -17.11 -13.22
C SER A 57 10.69 -16.57 -14.61
N ASP A 58 9.72 -16.47 -15.52
CA ASP A 58 9.89 -15.78 -16.80
C ASP A 58 9.28 -14.37 -16.74
N PHE A 59 10.15 -13.36 -16.68
CA PHE A 59 9.72 -11.96 -16.59
C PHE A 59 8.90 -11.52 -17.80
N GLY A 60 9.24 -11.98 -19.01
CA GLY A 60 8.54 -11.62 -20.24
C GLY A 60 7.09 -12.10 -20.25
N SER A 61 6.88 -13.38 -19.93
CA SER A 61 5.54 -13.96 -19.77
C SER A 61 4.74 -13.25 -18.66
N TRP A 62 5.37 -13.02 -17.50
CA TRP A 62 4.73 -12.31 -16.40
C TRP A 62 4.27 -10.89 -16.79
N LEU A 63 5.15 -10.12 -17.45
CA LEU A 63 4.86 -8.76 -17.89
C LEU A 63 3.74 -8.75 -18.94
N SER A 64 3.82 -9.66 -19.92
CA SER A 64 2.80 -9.82 -20.96
C SER A 64 1.44 -10.17 -20.36
N GLY A 65 1.40 -11.10 -19.41
CA GLY A 65 0.18 -11.49 -18.69
C GLY A 65 -0.44 -10.33 -17.89
N MET A 66 0.40 -9.52 -17.23
CA MET A 66 -0.06 -8.31 -16.54
C MET A 66 -0.67 -7.30 -17.52
N ILE A 67 0.02 -7.01 -18.62
CA ILE A 67 -0.44 -6.05 -19.64
C ILE A 67 -1.75 -6.52 -20.25
N ALA A 68 -1.84 -7.79 -20.67
CA ALA A 68 -3.06 -8.38 -21.21
C ALA A 68 -4.22 -8.31 -20.21
N GLY A 69 -3.98 -8.66 -18.94
CA GLY A 69 -4.96 -8.58 -17.87
C GLY A 69 -5.48 -7.16 -17.65
N LYS A 70 -4.61 -6.15 -17.71
CA LYS A 70 -4.99 -4.73 -17.61
C LYS A 70 -5.80 -4.29 -18.82
N LEU A 71 -5.32 -4.55 -20.04
CA LEU A 71 -5.99 -4.16 -21.28
C LEU A 71 -7.40 -4.78 -21.42
N ARG A 72 -7.60 -6.04 -20.99
CA ARG A 72 -8.95 -6.65 -20.96
C ARG A 72 -9.95 -5.89 -20.07
N ARG A 73 -9.45 -5.28 -19.00
CA ARG A 73 -10.29 -4.56 -18.02
C ARG A 73 -10.47 -3.09 -18.35
N VAL A 74 -9.62 -2.54 -19.21
CA VAL A 74 -9.75 -1.18 -19.72
C VAL A 74 -10.96 -1.12 -20.64
N THR A 75 -12.05 -0.55 -20.15
CA THR A 75 -13.18 -0.19 -21.00
C THR A 75 -12.71 0.90 -21.97
N PRO A 76 -12.90 0.75 -23.29
CA PRO A 76 -12.69 1.87 -24.20
C PRO A 76 -13.53 3.05 -23.69
N PRO A 77 -13.02 4.29 -23.69
CA PRO A 77 -13.88 5.43 -23.45
C PRO A 77 -15.08 5.31 -24.40
N ALA A 78 -16.30 5.33 -23.85
CA ALA A 78 -17.52 5.27 -24.65
C ALA A 78 -17.38 6.25 -25.81
N GLY A 79 -17.49 5.71 -27.03
CA GLY A 79 -16.94 6.32 -28.24
C GLY A 79 -17.20 7.82 -28.34
N GLY A 80 -16.13 8.56 -28.66
CA GLY A 80 -16.24 9.92 -29.16
C GLY A 80 -17.03 9.92 -30.45
N GLY A 81 -18.35 10.13 -30.32
CA GLY A 81 -19.11 10.82 -31.34
C GLY A 81 -18.58 12.25 -31.38
N ALA A 82 -17.70 12.52 -32.35
CA ALA A 82 -17.47 13.87 -32.79
C ALA A 82 -18.79 14.36 -33.40
N ASP A 83 -19.56 15.14 -32.65
CA ASP A 83 -20.47 16.17 -33.18
C ASP A 83 -21.10 16.96 -32.01
N GLY A 84 -21.08 18.29 -32.15
CA GLY A 84 -21.99 19.19 -31.45
C GLY A 84 -21.40 19.95 -30.26
N ALA A 85 -21.11 21.22 -30.51
CA ALA A 85 -20.86 22.24 -29.51
C ALA A 85 -22.09 22.54 -28.63
N ASP A 86 -21.81 23.34 -27.59
CA ASP A 86 -22.72 24.09 -26.71
C ASP A 86 -23.34 23.38 -25.49
N GLY A 87 -23.03 23.95 -24.33
CA GLY A 87 -24.08 24.27 -23.35
C GLY A 87 -24.19 23.40 -22.10
N ASP A 88 -23.62 23.94 -21.02
CA ASP A 88 -24.27 24.07 -19.72
C ASP A 88 -24.06 22.99 -18.63
N HIS A 89 -23.81 23.51 -17.43
CA HIS A 89 -23.54 22.81 -16.19
C HIS A 89 -24.86 22.46 -15.48
N GLY A 90 -25.10 21.18 -15.19
CA GLY A 90 -26.23 20.82 -14.32
C GLY A 90 -26.42 19.33 -14.09
N SER A 91 -26.16 18.90 -12.85
CA SER A 91 -26.91 17.89 -12.08
C SER A 91 -27.71 16.80 -12.82
N GLY A 92 -27.35 15.53 -12.59
CA GLY A 92 -28.29 14.42 -12.80
C GLY A 92 -27.62 13.05 -12.85
N TRP A 93 -27.51 12.36 -11.71
CA TRP A 93 -27.49 10.89 -11.73
C TRP A 93 -28.91 10.41 -12.02
N GLY A 94 -29.23 10.41 -13.30
CA GLY A 94 -30.49 9.95 -13.87
C GLY A 94 -30.22 9.38 -15.26
N GLY A 95 -29.55 8.24 -15.30
CA GLY A 95 -29.26 7.52 -16.54
C GLY A 95 -29.39 6.03 -16.30
N HIS A 96 -30.63 5.54 -16.35
CA HIS A 96 -30.93 4.11 -16.54
C HIS A 96 -30.36 3.68 -17.89
N GLY A 97 -29.14 3.19 -17.90
CA GLY A 97 -28.66 2.26 -18.92
C GLY A 97 -28.94 0.85 -18.42
N ASP A 98 -30.02 0.24 -18.91
CA ASP A 98 -30.32 -1.18 -18.77
C ASP A 98 -29.32 -1.98 -19.62
N GLY A 99 -28.06 -1.97 -19.19
CA GLY A 99 -27.01 -2.83 -19.70
C GLY A 99 -26.85 -3.98 -18.73
N ARG A 100 -27.43 -5.13 -19.06
CA ARG A 100 -27.09 -6.40 -18.39
C ARG A 100 -25.62 -6.68 -18.64
N ASP A 101 -24.78 -6.23 -17.72
CA ASP A 101 -23.35 -6.50 -17.69
C ASP A 101 -23.19 -7.99 -17.37
N ARG A 102 -22.94 -8.80 -18.40
CA ARG A 102 -22.49 -10.17 -18.21
C ARG A 102 -21.17 -10.10 -17.45
N GLY A 103 -20.99 -11.00 -16.47
CA GLY A 103 -19.86 -11.00 -15.56
C GLY A 103 -18.52 -10.79 -16.28
N ASP A 104 -17.55 -10.19 -15.59
CA ASP A 104 -16.24 -9.76 -16.10
C ASP A 104 -15.44 -10.83 -16.89
N ASP A 105 -15.88 -12.09 -16.89
CA ASP A 105 -15.37 -13.20 -17.70
C ASP A 105 -15.79 -13.19 -19.19
N ASP A 106 -16.79 -12.39 -19.61
CA ASP A 106 -17.25 -12.32 -21.01
C ASP A 106 -16.59 -11.17 -21.81
N ARG A 107 -15.59 -10.49 -21.22
CA ARG A 107 -14.81 -9.46 -21.93
C ARG A 107 -13.83 -10.15 -22.87
N GLY A 108 -14.00 -9.92 -24.17
CA GLY A 108 -13.13 -10.48 -25.21
C GLY A 108 -11.63 -10.29 -24.90
N ASP A 109 -10.82 -11.23 -25.38
CA ASP A 109 -9.37 -11.17 -25.18
C ASP A 109 -8.79 -9.84 -25.67
N ALA A 110 -7.83 -9.30 -24.91
CA ALA A 110 -7.11 -8.11 -25.32
C ALA A 110 -6.41 -8.40 -26.65
N ASP A 111 -6.47 -7.45 -27.60
CA ASP A 111 -5.81 -7.56 -28.89
C ASP A 111 -4.32 -7.92 -28.68
N PRO A 112 -3.87 -9.11 -29.11
CA PRO A 112 -2.49 -9.56 -28.92
C PRO A 112 -1.45 -8.59 -29.49
N ALA A 113 -1.79 -7.85 -30.55
CA ALA A 113 -0.90 -6.85 -31.13
C ALA A 113 -0.71 -5.64 -30.18
N VAL A 114 -1.77 -5.21 -29.50
CA VAL A 114 -1.71 -4.12 -28.52
C VAL A 114 -0.93 -4.55 -27.27
N VAL A 115 -1.14 -5.79 -26.82
CA VAL A 115 -0.37 -6.39 -25.71
C VAL A 115 1.12 -6.42 -26.04
N ALA A 116 1.48 -6.98 -27.21
CA ALA A 116 2.86 -7.08 -27.66
C ALA A 116 3.53 -5.70 -27.79
N PHE A 117 2.81 -4.72 -28.34
CA PHE A 117 3.31 -3.35 -28.46
C PHE A 117 3.58 -2.72 -27.09
N CYS A 118 2.63 -2.79 -26.15
CA CYS A 118 2.82 -2.24 -24.80
C CYS A 118 3.92 -2.96 -24.03
N HIS A 119 4.08 -4.27 -24.24
CA HIS A 119 5.18 -5.06 -23.67
C HIS A 119 6.53 -4.55 -24.18
N GLU A 120 6.69 -4.42 -25.50
CA GLU A 120 7.90 -3.88 -26.11
C GLU A 120 8.22 -2.47 -25.58
N GLN A 121 7.23 -1.58 -25.53
CA GLN A 121 7.42 -0.23 -25.00
C GLN A 121 7.83 -0.23 -23.52
N THR A 122 7.28 -1.14 -22.71
CA THR A 122 7.68 -1.28 -21.30
C THR A 122 9.12 -1.77 -21.18
N MET A 123 9.52 -2.76 -21.98
CA MET A 123 10.91 -3.25 -22.00
C MET A 123 11.89 -2.15 -22.42
N ARG A 124 11.56 -1.37 -23.46
CA ARG A 124 12.35 -0.20 -23.88
C ARG A 124 12.55 0.80 -22.74
N LEU A 125 11.49 1.10 -21.96
CA LEU A 125 11.59 1.98 -20.81
C LEU A 125 12.48 1.40 -19.69
N LEU A 126 12.35 0.11 -19.40
CA LEU A 126 13.14 -0.57 -18.35
C LEU A 126 14.64 -0.63 -18.70
N GLU A 127 14.98 -0.76 -19.97
CA GLU A 127 16.35 -0.78 -20.49
C GLU A 127 16.95 0.63 -20.68
N HIS A 128 16.10 1.65 -20.79
CA HIS A 128 16.53 3.04 -20.95
C HIS A 128 17.38 3.51 -19.77
N SER A 129 18.41 4.30 -20.06
CA SER A 129 19.36 4.78 -19.05
C SER A 129 19.00 6.17 -18.55
N VAL A 130 18.71 6.28 -17.26
CA VAL A 130 18.49 7.56 -16.55
C VAL A 130 19.65 7.76 -15.59
N ALA A 131 20.30 8.93 -15.65
CA ALA A 131 21.47 9.25 -14.83
C ALA A 131 22.59 8.18 -14.89
N GLY A 132 22.79 7.56 -16.05
CA GLY A 132 23.87 6.59 -16.28
C GLY A 132 23.57 5.15 -15.84
N ALA A 133 22.36 4.85 -15.38
CA ALA A 133 21.93 3.49 -15.04
C ALA A 133 20.62 3.13 -15.75
N PRO A 134 20.43 1.87 -16.17
CA PRO A 134 19.13 1.39 -16.65
C PRO A 134 18.05 1.58 -15.60
N VAL A 135 16.87 2.04 -16.01
CA VAL A 135 15.69 2.22 -15.14
C VAL A 135 15.41 0.97 -14.31
N ALA A 136 15.51 -0.21 -14.92
CA ALA A 136 15.26 -1.48 -14.21
C ALA A 136 16.12 -1.66 -12.95
N ARG A 137 17.34 -1.09 -12.90
CA ARG A 137 18.23 -1.20 -11.74
C ARG A 137 17.87 -0.26 -10.59
N THR A 138 17.09 0.78 -10.86
CA THR A 138 16.71 1.79 -9.86
C THR A 138 15.23 1.76 -9.51
N LEU A 139 14.39 1.20 -10.38
CA LEU A 139 12.95 1.04 -10.17
C LEU A 139 12.70 -0.09 -9.17
N ALA A 140 12.04 0.21 -8.05
CA ALA A 140 11.61 -0.82 -7.12
C ALA A 140 10.54 -1.69 -7.78
N ASN A 141 10.57 -3.00 -7.52
CA ASN A 141 9.63 -3.92 -8.14
C ASN A 141 8.16 -3.57 -7.84
N GLN A 142 7.87 -3.04 -6.65
CA GLN A 142 6.54 -2.58 -6.25
C GLN A 142 6.00 -1.45 -7.13
N GLU A 143 6.86 -0.69 -7.82
CA GLU A 143 6.47 0.41 -8.70
C GLU A 143 6.11 -0.07 -10.12
N VAL A 144 6.62 -1.24 -10.54
CA VAL A 144 6.44 -1.79 -11.90
C VAL A 144 4.98 -1.83 -12.34
N PRO A 145 4.01 -2.31 -11.53
CA PRO A 145 2.63 -2.37 -11.98
C PRO A 145 2.07 -0.99 -12.35
N SER A 146 2.36 0.06 -11.58
CA SER A 146 1.91 1.42 -11.89
C SER A 146 2.66 2.03 -13.07
N VAL A 147 3.94 1.72 -13.27
CA VAL A 147 4.68 2.11 -14.49
C VAL A 147 4.05 1.49 -15.73
N VAL A 148 3.63 0.22 -15.65
CA VAL A 148 2.90 -0.45 -16.74
C VAL A 148 1.58 0.26 -17.07
N ASP A 149 0.85 0.76 -16.06
CA ASP A 149 -0.35 1.58 -16.32
C ASP A 149 -0.01 2.84 -17.10
N ARG A 150 1.10 3.52 -16.76
CA ARG A 150 1.54 4.73 -17.48
C ARG A 150 1.92 4.46 -18.93
N VAL A 151 2.61 3.34 -19.18
CA VAL A 151 2.97 2.92 -20.54
C VAL A 151 1.70 2.60 -21.34
N ILE A 152 0.77 1.82 -20.78
CA ILE A 152 -0.52 1.52 -21.43
C ILE A 152 -1.28 2.81 -21.71
N ALA A 153 -1.37 3.72 -20.73
CA ALA A 153 -2.08 4.97 -20.86
C ALA A 153 -1.57 5.80 -22.05
N HIS A 154 -0.24 5.96 -22.15
CA HIS A 154 0.37 6.66 -23.27
C HIS A 154 0.20 5.92 -24.60
N CYS A 155 0.43 4.61 -24.63
CA CYS A 155 0.42 3.83 -25.86
C CYS A 155 -0.99 3.75 -26.48
N VAL A 156 -2.02 3.63 -25.65
CA VAL A 156 -3.40 3.42 -26.07
C VAL A 156 -4.16 4.75 -26.19
N PHE A 157 -4.00 5.66 -25.23
CA PHE A 157 -4.77 6.91 -25.17
C PHE A 157 -3.97 8.16 -25.56
N GLY A 158 -2.65 8.04 -25.75
CA GLY A 158 -1.79 9.18 -26.07
C GLY A 158 -1.50 10.12 -24.90
N ASP A 159 -1.95 9.78 -23.68
CA ASP A 159 -1.75 10.54 -22.45
C ASP A 159 -1.36 9.62 -21.29
N VAL A 160 -0.16 9.86 -20.73
CA VAL A 160 0.40 9.17 -19.55
C VAL A 160 -0.47 9.32 -18.29
N ARG A 161 -1.32 10.35 -18.22
CA ARG A 161 -2.25 10.57 -17.09
C ARG A 161 -3.63 9.96 -17.33
N ALA A 162 -3.91 9.41 -18.52
CA ALA A 162 -5.19 8.78 -18.79
C ALA A 162 -5.43 7.62 -17.81
N PRO A 163 -6.65 7.48 -17.28
CA PRO A 163 -6.91 6.53 -16.21
C PRO A 163 -7.03 5.11 -16.77
N VAL A 164 -6.10 4.22 -16.39
CA VAL A 164 -6.17 2.78 -16.69
C VAL A 164 -7.02 2.10 -15.61
N VAL A 165 -8.34 2.36 -15.65
CA VAL A 165 -9.24 1.91 -14.58
C VAL A 165 -9.62 0.45 -14.76
N THR A 166 -8.91 -0.42 -14.05
CA THR A 166 -9.08 -1.88 -14.16
C THR A 166 -10.19 -2.45 -13.26
N HIS A 167 -10.70 -1.69 -12.29
CA HIS A 167 -11.66 -2.18 -11.28
C HIS A 167 -12.81 -1.19 -11.01
N ARG A 168 -13.18 -0.33 -11.98
CA ARG A 168 -14.12 0.80 -11.74
C ARG A 168 -15.47 0.34 -11.19
N THR A 169 -16.15 -0.55 -11.90
CA THR A 169 -17.48 -1.06 -11.53
C THR A 169 -17.42 -1.73 -10.18
N TYR A 170 -16.35 -2.49 -9.94
CA TYR A 170 -16.13 -3.15 -8.67
C TYR A 170 -15.94 -2.18 -7.51
N ALA A 171 -15.00 -1.23 -7.63
CA ALA A 171 -14.75 -0.21 -6.62
C ALA A 171 -16.04 0.56 -6.28
N HIS A 172 -16.84 0.90 -7.28
CA HIS A 172 -18.13 1.57 -7.09
C HIS A 172 -19.12 0.71 -6.29
N ARG A 173 -19.26 -0.58 -6.63
CA ARG A 173 -20.12 -1.53 -5.89
C ARG A 173 -19.65 -1.70 -4.44
N SER A 174 -18.35 -1.87 -4.23
CA SER A 174 -17.78 -2.04 -2.90
C SER A 174 -17.97 -0.79 -2.03
N VAL A 175 -17.87 0.42 -2.59
CA VAL A 175 -18.20 1.67 -1.89
C VAL A 175 -19.68 1.72 -1.49
N ARG A 176 -20.60 1.35 -2.40
CA ARG A 176 -22.05 1.32 -2.08
C ARG A 176 -22.35 0.35 -0.93
N VAL A 177 -21.75 -0.84 -0.94
CA VAL A 177 -21.91 -1.82 0.14
C VAL A 177 -21.27 -1.33 1.44
N ALA A 178 -20.07 -0.73 1.39
CA ALA A 178 -19.42 -0.18 2.57
C ALA A 178 -20.22 0.97 3.20
N LEU A 179 -20.90 1.80 2.40
CA LEU A 179 -21.82 2.83 2.90
C LEU A 179 -23.01 2.24 3.65
N GLU A 180 -23.56 1.10 3.20
CA GLU A 180 -24.64 0.41 3.91
C GLU A 180 -24.12 -0.24 5.21
N LEU A 181 -22.91 -0.81 5.19
CA LEU A 181 -22.26 -1.38 6.38
C LEU A 181 -21.90 -0.32 7.43
N ALA A 182 -21.57 0.90 7.00
CA ALA A 182 -21.11 1.98 7.89
C ALA A 182 -22.10 2.29 9.02
N SER A 183 -23.42 2.19 8.77
CA SER A 183 -24.45 2.37 9.80
C SER A 183 -24.35 1.30 10.90
N SER A 184 -24.21 0.03 10.51
CA SER A 184 -24.05 -1.08 11.47
C SER A 184 -22.73 -0.99 12.23
N VAL A 185 -21.65 -0.54 11.58
CA VAL A 185 -20.36 -0.27 12.23
C VAL A 185 -20.51 0.84 13.27
N ALA A 186 -21.14 1.96 12.91
CA ALA A 186 -21.34 3.10 13.80
C ALA A 186 -22.18 2.72 15.03
N GLU A 187 -23.28 1.99 14.83
CA GLU A 187 -24.13 1.49 15.92
C GLU A 187 -23.36 0.55 16.84
N ARG A 188 -22.59 -0.38 16.27
CA ARG A 188 -21.86 -1.41 17.03
C ARG A 188 -20.69 -0.88 17.83
N CYS A 189 -19.94 0.07 17.28
CA CYS A 189 -18.74 0.62 17.93
C CYS A 189 -19.08 1.80 18.86
N GLY A 190 -20.12 2.58 18.54
CA GLY A 190 -20.44 3.79 19.28
C GLY A 190 -19.26 4.77 19.31
N GLN A 191 -18.69 4.99 20.50
CA GLN A 191 -17.52 5.84 20.73
C GLN A 191 -16.22 5.05 20.98
N ASP A 192 -16.23 3.72 20.87
CA ASP A 192 -15.04 2.90 21.02
C ASP A 192 -14.16 3.02 19.76
N LEU A 193 -13.15 3.89 19.84
CA LEU A 193 -12.21 4.15 18.76
C LEU A 193 -11.33 2.94 18.43
N ALA A 194 -11.00 2.11 19.43
CA ALA A 194 -10.18 0.91 19.22
C ALA A 194 -10.98 -0.14 18.44
N ALA A 195 -12.25 -0.35 18.79
CA ALA A 195 -13.16 -1.17 18.01
C ALA A 195 -13.32 -0.62 16.59
N LEU A 196 -13.58 0.69 16.44
CA LEU A 196 -13.77 1.31 15.13
C LEU A 196 -12.53 1.20 14.24
N LEU A 197 -11.32 1.28 14.81
CA LEU A 197 -10.09 0.99 14.09
C LEU A 197 -10.08 -0.45 13.56
N ARG A 198 -10.42 -1.45 14.38
CA ARG A 198 -10.44 -2.85 13.92
C ARG A 198 -11.42 -3.08 12.78
N TYR A 199 -12.58 -2.44 12.82
CA TYR A 199 -13.52 -2.44 11.70
C TYR A 199 -12.92 -1.78 10.46
N SER A 200 -12.30 -0.61 10.60
CA SER A 200 -11.58 0.06 9.51
C SER A 200 -10.51 -0.86 8.90
N LEU A 201 -9.74 -1.61 9.69
CA LEU A 201 -8.74 -2.56 9.17
C LEU A 201 -9.38 -3.76 8.48
N ALA A 202 -10.43 -4.35 9.06
CA ALA A 202 -11.14 -5.47 8.47
C ALA A 202 -11.89 -5.08 7.18
N ALA A 203 -12.18 -3.79 6.97
CA ALA A 203 -12.83 -3.30 5.76
C ALA A 203 -11.97 -3.53 4.50
N GLY A 204 -10.64 -3.68 4.64
CA GLY A 204 -9.76 -4.11 3.54
C GLY A 204 -10.06 -5.53 3.01
N LEU A 205 -10.88 -6.32 3.72
CA LEU A 205 -11.39 -7.61 3.24
C LEU A 205 -12.62 -7.47 2.35
N ILE A 206 -13.32 -6.33 2.41
CA ILE A 206 -14.50 -6.02 1.59
C ILE A 206 -14.05 -5.92 0.15
N GLY A 207 -14.35 -6.99 -0.56
CA GLY A 207 -13.96 -7.13 -1.93
C GLY A 207 -12.51 -7.53 -2.18
N ALA A 208 -11.82 -8.10 -1.20
CA ALA A 208 -10.46 -8.62 -1.42
C ALA A 208 -10.40 -9.74 -2.48
N GLY A 209 -11.52 -10.44 -2.77
CA GLY A 209 -11.58 -11.52 -3.75
C GLY A 209 -11.35 -11.11 -5.22
N GLN A 210 -11.43 -9.81 -5.54
CA GLN A 210 -11.10 -9.30 -6.88
C GLN A 210 -9.64 -8.84 -7.00
N LYS A 211 -8.90 -8.81 -5.89
CA LYS A 211 -7.47 -8.58 -5.94
C LYS A 211 -6.80 -9.82 -6.53
N LEU A 212 -5.81 -9.61 -7.40
CA LEU A 212 -5.06 -10.68 -8.10
C LEU A 212 -4.44 -11.72 -7.15
N ARG A 213 -4.29 -11.37 -5.87
CA ARG A 213 -3.84 -12.24 -4.79
C ARG A 213 -4.99 -12.33 -3.79
N ALA A 214 -5.87 -13.31 -3.99
CA ALA A 214 -7.01 -13.52 -3.11
C ALA A 214 -6.51 -13.95 -1.72
N PRO A 215 -7.15 -13.48 -0.64
CA PRO A 215 -6.85 -14.01 0.69
C PRO A 215 -7.25 -15.50 0.75
N GLY A 216 -6.75 -16.21 1.76
CA GLY A 216 -7.07 -17.62 1.95
C GLY A 216 -8.58 -17.89 1.91
N PRO A 217 -9.01 -19.09 1.46
CA PRO A 217 -10.42 -19.43 1.31
C PRO A 217 -11.18 -19.14 2.61
N GLY A 218 -12.32 -18.44 2.50
CA GLY A 218 -13.17 -18.14 3.64
C GLY A 218 -12.86 -16.83 4.38
N THR A 219 -11.86 -16.04 4.00
CA THR A 219 -11.59 -14.72 4.63
C THR A 219 -11.99 -13.52 3.80
N ALA A 220 -12.07 -13.65 2.46
CA ALA A 220 -12.64 -12.60 1.61
C ALA A 220 -14.11 -12.32 1.95
N LEU A 221 -14.51 -11.05 1.80
CA LEU A 221 -15.90 -10.60 1.87
C LEU A 221 -16.36 -10.22 0.45
N PRO A 222 -16.91 -11.17 -0.33
CA PRO A 222 -17.25 -10.92 -1.73
C PRO A 222 -18.46 -10.00 -1.84
N VAL A 223 -18.32 -8.91 -2.60
CA VAL A 223 -19.42 -7.99 -2.89
C VAL A 223 -20.38 -8.56 -3.95
N GLY A 224 -19.85 -9.40 -4.86
CA GLY A 224 -20.63 -10.02 -5.93
C GLY A 224 -21.17 -9.00 -6.95
N ASP A 225 -22.14 -9.46 -7.75
CA ASP A 225 -22.74 -8.68 -8.84
C ASP A 225 -24.16 -8.17 -8.55
N SER A 226 -24.63 -8.26 -7.30
CA SER A 226 -25.97 -7.79 -6.93
C SER A 226 -26.10 -6.27 -7.02
N ASP A 227 -27.22 -5.80 -7.58
CA ASP A 227 -27.57 -4.38 -7.64
C ASP A 227 -28.18 -3.80 -6.35
N ASP A 228 -28.50 -4.66 -5.38
CA ASP A 228 -28.97 -4.28 -4.03
C ASP A 228 -27.80 -4.29 -3.02
N PRO A 229 -27.11 -3.14 -2.81
CA PRO A 229 -26.01 -3.06 -1.87
C PRO A 229 -26.45 -3.28 -0.42
N ALA A 230 -27.71 -3.01 -0.07
CA ALA A 230 -28.20 -3.16 1.30
C ALA A 230 -28.42 -4.64 1.63
N ALA A 231 -28.94 -5.44 0.69
CA ALA A 231 -29.01 -6.89 0.85
C ALA A 231 -27.61 -7.52 0.96
N VAL A 232 -26.67 -7.10 0.11
CA VAL A 232 -25.27 -7.56 0.19
C VAL A 232 -24.66 -7.21 1.55
N ALA A 233 -24.81 -5.97 2.00
CA ALA A 233 -24.30 -5.53 3.31
C ALA A 233 -24.89 -6.37 4.46
N ARG A 234 -26.21 -6.63 4.47
CA ARG A 234 -26.84 -7.51 5.48
C ARG A 234 -26.28 -8.92 5.45
N GLY A 235 -26.02 -9.47 4.26
CA GLY A 235 -25.41 -10.80 4.10
C GLY A 235 -23.95 -10.85 4.56
N LEU A 236 -23.18 -9.80 4.32
CA LEU A 236 -21.76 -9.71 4.72
C LEU A 236 -21.58 -9.41 6.20
N TRP A 237 -22.52 -8.70 6.83
CA TRP A 237 -22.38 -8.17 8.19
C TRP A 237 -21.95 -9.19 9.25
N PRO A 238 -22.56 -10.40 9.37
CA PRO A 238 -22.18 -11.35 10.42
C PRO A 238 -20.69 -11.72 10.36
N LYS A 239 -20.19 -12.00 9.15
CA LYS A 239 -18.80 -12.38 8.91
C LYS A 239 -17.86 -11.20 9.03
N TYR A 240 -18.23 -10.03 8.50
CA TYR A 240 -17.43 -8.82 8.66
C TYR A 240 -17.23 -8.45 10.13
N ARG A 241 -18.30 -8.51 10.92
CA ARG A 241 -18.25 -8.33 12.37
C ARG A 241 -17.32 -9.33 13.05
N GLU A 242 -17.50 -10.62 12.77
CA GLU A 242 -16.64 -11.67 13.33
C GLU A 242 -15.16 -11.39 13.04
N LEU A 243 -14.85 -11.01 11.80
CA LEU A 243 -13.48 -10.74 11.38
C LEU A 243 -12.88 -9.50 12.08
N ALA A 244 -13.68 -8.45 12.27
CA ALA A 244 -13.31 -7.19 12.92
C ALA A 244 -13.22 -7.29 14.46
N GLU A 245 -14.03 -8.14 15.09
CA GLU A 245 -14.07 -8.28 16.55
C GLU A 245 -12.93 -9.14 17.12
N ARG A 246 -12.09 -9.71 16.26
CA ARG A 246 -10.85 -10.40 16.67
C ARG A 246 -9.82 -9.42 17.26
N PRO A 247 -8.96 -9.86 18.18
CA PRO A 247 -7.82 -9.07 18.64
C PRO A 247 -6.88 -8.73 17.49
N LEU A 248 -6.20 -7.59 17.59
CA LEU A 248 -5.08 -7.29 16.71
C LEU A 248 -3.92 -8.25 17.04
N LEU A 249 -3.27 -8.79 16.01
CA LEU A 249 -2.10 -9.65 16.20
C LEU A 249 -0.89 -8.83 16.66
N VAL A 250 -0.73 -7.64 16.09
CA VAL A 250 0.20 -6.62 16.56
C VAL A 250 -0.65 -5.41 16.92
N ASP A 251 -0.62 -5.03 18.20
CA ASP A 251 -1.49 -4.00 18.76
C ASP A 251 -0.68 -2.86 19.36
N HIS A 252 -0.49 -1.80 18.57
CA HIS A 252 0.09 -0.55 19.04
C HIS A 252 -0.97 0.54 19.30
N TRP A 253 -2.20 0.16 19.64
CA TRP A 253 -3.30 1.11 19.82
C TRP A 253 -3.00 2.12 20.94
N GLU A 254 -2.48 1.65 22.07
CA GLU A 254 -2.16 2.53 23.20
C GLU A 254 -1.09 3.57 22.83
N ALA A 255 -0.09 3.17 22.05
CA ALA A 255 0.90 4.11 21.54
C ALA A 255 0.27 5.09 20.55
N PHE A 256 -0.61 4.64 19.65
CA PHE A 256 -1.32 5.52 18.71
C PHE A 256 -2.18 6.54 19.44
N ARG A 257 -2.94 6.10 20.44
CA ARG A 257 -3.75 6.95 21.31
C ARG A 257 -2.89 8.02 21.99
N ALA A 258 -1.76 7.64 22.56
CA ALA A 258 -0.85 8.60 23.19
C ALA A 258 -0.29 9.62 22.20
N ASP A 259 0.22 9.17 21.04
CA ASP A 259 0.86 10.04 20.05
C ASP A 259 -0.14 10.95 19.30
N VAL A 260 -1.43 10.57 19.21
CA VAL A 260 -2.43 11.25 18.37
C VAL A 260 -3.57 11.89 19.15
N LEU A 261 -3.98 11.36 20.30
CA LEU A 261 -5.18 11.82 21.02
C LEU A 261 -4.88 12.62 22.30
N ASP A 262 -3.73 12.42 22.95
CA ASP A 262 -3.44 13.09 24.23
C ASP A 262 -3.00 14.56 24.06
N GLY A 263 -2.58 14.97 22.87
CA GLY A 263 -1.98 16.28 22.59
C GLY A 263 -2.34 16.88 21.22
N PRO A 264 -1.93 18.13 20.93
CA PRO A 264 -1.98 18.66 19.58
C PRO A 264 -1.13 17.79 18.64
N CYS A 265 -1.74 17.33 17.54
CA CYS A 265 -1.09 16.43 16.59
C CYS A 265 -1.47 16.79 15.15
N ARG A 266 -0.48 16.80 14.25
CA ARG A 266 -0.63 16.84 12.80
C ARG A 266 -0.45 15.44 12.26
N LEU A 267 -1.55 14.85 11.82
CA LEU A 267 -1.60 13.49 11.31
C LEU A 267 -1.88 13.51 9.81
N VAL A 268 -0.97 12.90 9.04
CA VAL A 268 -1.16 12.63 7.61
C VAL A 268 -1.70 11.21 7.45
N TRP A 269 -2.83 11.06 6.77
CA TRP A 269 -3.51 9.76 6.60
C TRP A 269 -3.53 9.32 5.13
N PHE A 270 -2.81 8.25 4.81
CA PHE A 270 -2.87 7.62 3.48
C PHE A 270 -3.98 6.58 3.44
N PHE A 271 -4.86 6.71 2.46
CA PHE A 271 -5.87 5.69 2.18
C PHE A 271 -5.31 4.53 1.36
N ASP A 272 -5.97 3.37 1.49
CA ASP A 272 -5.78 2.20 0.63
C ASP A 272 -7.05 2.03 -0.21
N ASP A 273 -7.85 0.98 0.01
CA ASP A 273 -9.01 0.67 -0.83
C ASP A 273 -10.20 1.63 -0.68
N CYS A 274 -10.98 1.73 -1.75
CA CYS A 274 -12.21 2.52 -1.85
C CYS A 274 -13.26 2.14 -0.78
N ALA A 275 -13.46 0.84 -0.52
CA ALA A 275 -14.43 0.36 0.47
C ALA A 275 -13.97 0.62 1.90
N GLU A 276 -12.68 0.37 2.16
CA GLU A 276 -12.02 0.66 3.43
C GLU A 276 -12.09 2.14 3.79
N THR A 277 -11.86 3.00 2.80
CA THR A 277 -11.93 4.47 2.94
C THR A 277 -13.27 4.95 3.50
N VAL A 278 -14.39 4.29 3.20
CA VAL A 278 -15.70 4.66 3.77
C VAL A 278 -15.71 4.52 5.30
N ILE A 279 -15.14 3.43 5.81
CA ILE A 279 -15.07 3.16 7.25
C ILE A 279 -13.96 3.98 7.90
N ASP A 280 -12.85 4.23 7.20
CA ASP A 280 -11.80 5.14 7.65
C ASP A 280 -12.33 6.55 7.89
N LEU A 281 -13.18 7.09 7.01
CA LEU A 281 -13.77 8.41 7.21
C LEU A 281 -14.67 8.47 8.45
N LEU A 282 -15.37 7.38 8.78
CA LEU A 282 -16.11 7.27 10.04
C LEU A 282 -15.15 7.28 11.25
N LEU A 283 -14.05 6.51 11.21
CA LEU A 283 -13.01 6.52 12.23
C LEU A 283 -12.40 7.91 12.42
N LEU A 284 -12.01 8.55 11.34
CA LEU A 284 -11.32 9.84 11.34
C LEU A 284 -12.19 10.96 11.93
N ASP A 285 -13.49 11.00 11.62
CA ASP A 285 -14.42 11.96 12.26
C ASP A 285 -14.46 11.75 13.78
N ARG A 286 -14.48 10.50 14.24
CA ARG A 286 -14.49 10.17 15.68
C ARG A 286 -13.14 10.48 16.35
N LEU A 287 -12.02 10.32 15.66
CA LEU A 287 -10.70 10.76 16.14
C LEU A 287 -10.66 12.29 16.31
N VAL A 288 -11.16 13.06 15.34
CA VAL A 288 -11.26 14.54 15.46
C VAL A 288 -12.21 14.95 16.58
N ALA A 289 -13.31 14.22 16.77
CA ALA A 289 -14.22 14.48 17.89
C ALA A 289 -13.55 14.23 19.25
N ALA A 290 -12.74 13.17 19.37
CA ALA A 290 -12.00 12.83 20.58
C ALA A 290 -10.82 13.77 20.86
N ASN A 291 -10.16 14.26 19.82
CA ASN A 291 -9.11 15.27 19.92
C ASN A 291 -9.40 16.46 19.00
N PRO A 292 -10.08 17.52 19.51
CA PRO A 292 -10.35 18.73 18.73
C PRO A 292 -9.10 19.53 18.30
N ARG A 293 -7.91 19.18 18.80
CA ARG A 293 -6.62 19.77 18.41
C ARG A 293 -5.88 18.92 17.37
N LEU A 294 -6.49 17.83 16.90
CA LEU A 294 -5.97 17.02 15.81
C LEU A 294 -6.16 17.77 14.49
N GLN A 295 -5.05 18.03 13.81
CA GLN A 295 -5.02 18.52 12.43
C GLN A 295 -4.78 17.33 11.51
N LEU A 296 -5.72 17.09 10.60
CA LEU A 296 -5.64 15.99 9.65
C LEU A 296 -5.25 16.50 8.26
N THR A 297 -4.46 15.72 7.54
CA THR A 297 -4.34 15.82 6.08
C THR A 297 -4.65 14.47 5.47
N LEU A 298 -5.68 14.43 4.63
CA LEU A 298 -6.13 13.24 3.94
C LEU A 298 -5.35 13.07 2.64
N VAL A 299 -4.74 11.90 2.42
CA VAL A 299 -3.89 11.60 1.25
C VAL A 299 -4.47 10.44 0.45
N PRO A 300 -5.42 10.72 -0.45
CA PRO A 300 -5.83 9.77 -1.47
C PRO A 300 -4.78 9.66 -2.59
N LYS A 301 -4.99 8.73 -3.52
CA LYS A 301 -4.26 8.72 -4.80
C LYS A 301 -4.64 9.93 -5.65
N SER A 302 -3.69 10.47 -6.41
CA SER A 302 -3.96 11.58 -7.33
C SER A 302 -4.69 11.14 -8.59
N LEU A 303 -4.65 9.85 -8.92
CA LEU A 303 -5.30 9.26 -10.09
C LEU A 303 -5.90 7.90 -9.71
N PRO A 304 -6.96 7.44 -10.42
CA PRO A 304 -7.52 6.11 -10.20
C PRO A 304 -6.43 5.04 -10.32
N CYS A 305 -6.28 4.21 -9.29
CA CYS A 305 -5.30 3.13 -9.25
C CYS A 305 -5.94 1.89 -8.65
N TYR A 306 -6.21 0.86 -9.46
CA TYR A 306 -6.87 -0.37 -9.01
C TYR A 306 -8.16 -0.12 -8.22
N THR A 307 -8.18 -0.54 -6.95
CA THR A 307 -9.26 -0.34 -5.99
C THR A 307 -8.94 0.76 -4.97
N ASP A 308 -7.82 1.46 -5.11
CA ASP A 308 -7.38 2.48 -4.16
C ASP A 308 -8.26 3.73 -4.27
N ALA A 309 -8.49 4.41 -3.14
CA ALA A 309 -9.26 5.64 -3.12
C ALA A 309 -8.48 6.79 -3.75
N ASP A 310 -9.03 7.34 -4.82
CA ASP A 310 -8.53 8.55 -5.45
C ASP A 310 -9.14 9.84 -4.87
N THR A 311 -8.55 10.98 -5.24
CA THR A 311 -8.96 12.30 -4.78
C THR A 311 -10.44 12.58 -5.08
N ALA A 312 -10.89 12.19 -6.28
CA ALA A 312 -12.27 12.43 -6.68
C ALA A 312 -13.26 11.62 -5.81
N LEU A 313 -12.93 10.38 -5.45
CA LEU A 313 -13.73 9.58 -4.54
C LEU A 313 -13.78 10.18 -3.15
N VAL A 314 -12.63 10.52 -2.55
CA VAL A 314 -12.60 11.06 -1.18
C VAL A 314 -13.40 12.35 -1.08
N LEU A 315 -13.24 13.29 -2.02
CA LEU A 315 -14.03 14.53 -2.04
C LEU A 315 -15.54 14.24 -2.13
N ARG A 316 -15.96 13.32 -3.00
CA ARG A 316 -17.37 12.90 -3.08
C ARG A 316 -17.88 12.26 -1.80
N LEU A 317 -17.06 11.46 -1.11
CA LEU A 317 -17.44 10.83 0.15
C LEU A 317 -17.58 11.85 1.27
N LEU A 318 -16.71 12.86 1.34
CA LEU A 318 -16.81 13.96 2.31
C LEU A 318 -18.09 14.78 2.15
N ASP A 319 -18.62 14.89 0.92
CA ASP A 319 -19.91 15.56 0.66
C ASP A 319 -21.13 14.61 0.73
N SER A 320 -20.91 13.31 0.94
CA SER A 320 -21.96 12.27 0.92
C SER A 320 -23.03 12.51 2.00
N PRO A 321 -24.32 12.66 1.63
CA PRO A 321 -25.41 12.76 2.59
C PRO A 321 -25.49 11.55 3.53
N ARG A 322 -25.08 10.37 3.06
CA ARG A 322 -25.12 9.13 3.86
C ARG A 322 -24.09 9.15 4.99
N LEU A 323 -22.86 9.58 4.72
CA LEU A 323 -21.84 9.71 5.76
C LEU A 323 -22.16 10.87 6.73
N ARG A 324 -22.74 11.95 6.21
CA ARG A 324 -23.27 13.06 7.02
C ARG A 324 -24.37 12.62 7.98
N ALA A 325 -25.29 11.76 7.53
CA ALA A 325 -26.31 11.16 8.39
C ALA A 325 -25.72 10.29 9.52
N LEU A 326 -24.50 9.79 9.36
CA LEU A 326 -23.73 9.08 10.40
C LEU A 326 -22.87 10.02 11.28
N GLY A 327 -22.96 11.33 11.03
CA GLY A 327 -22.26 12.38 11.78
C GLY A 327 -20.84 12.68 11.31
N VAL A 328 -20.45 12.24 10.10
CA VAL A 328 -19.15 12.54 9.48
C VAL A 328 -19.20 13.94 8.86
N GLU A 329 -19.12 14.97 9.69
CA GLU A 329 -19.20 16.38 9.26
C GLU A 329 -17.88 17.13 9.51
N ARG A 330 -17.11 16.73 10.53
CA ARG A 330 -15.90 17.47 10.94
C ARG A 330 -14.81 17.42 9.88
N LEU A 331 -14.81 16.35 9.09
CA LEU A 331 -13.81 16.13 8.04
C LEU A 331 -13.94 17.06 6.83
N ARG A 332 -15.06 17.79 6.69
CA ARG A 332 -15.24 18.73 5.57
C ARG A 332 -14.32 19.95 5.64
N ALA A 333 -13.84 20.27 6.84
CA ALA A 333 -12.86 21.33 7.08
C ALA A 333 -11.41 20.82 7.04
N THR A 334 -11.20 19.53 6.77
CA THR A 334 -9.88 18.90 6.75
C THR A 334 -9.20 19.09 5.40
N ASP A 335 -7.89 19.27 5.41
CA ASP A 335 -7.09 19.35 4.19
C ASP A 335 -7.07 18.01 3.44
N VAL A 336 -7.25 18.06 2.12
CA VAL A 336 -7.09 16.91 1.23
C VAL A 336 -5.93 17.19 0.28
N CYS A 337 -4.89 16.36 0.35
CA CYS A 337 -3.75 16.43 -0.56
C CYS A 337 -4.15 15.92 -1.95
N THR A 338 -4.53 16.84 -2.83
CA THR A 338 -5.07 16.50 -4.16
C THR A 338 -4.00 15.97 -5.12
N THR A 339 -2.72 16.23 -4.84
CA THR A 339 -1.58 15.65 -5.56
C THR A 339 -0.87 14.55 -4.76
N GLY A 340 -1.65 13.68 -4.12
CA GLY A 340 -1.14 12.45 -3.52
C GLY A 340 -0.45 11.51 -4.52
N PRO A 341 0.01 10.32 -4.09
CA PRO A 341 0.77 9.41 -4.95
C PRO A 341 0.00 9.03 -6.22
N SER A 342 0.68 9.02 -7.37
CA SER A 342 0.11 8.59 -8.66
C SER A 342 0.25 7.08 -8.93
N MET A 343 0.64 6.30 -7.91
CA MET A 343 0.85 4.86 -7.96
C MET A 343 0.14 4.15 -6.80
N ALA A 344 -0.03 2.82 -6.89
CA ALA A 344 -0.69 2.03 -5.85
C ALA A 344 0.12 2.00 -4.54
N THR A 345 1.45 2.09 -4.65
CA THR A 345 2.34 2.34 -3.50
C THR A 345 2.58 3.85 -3.30
N ALA A 346 3.63 4.24 -2.59
CA ALA A 346 4.16 5.60 -2.58
C ALA A 346 5.66 5.55 -2.36
N ASN A 347 6.43 6.19 -3.23
CA ASN A 347 7.88 6.28 -3.08
C ASN A 347 8.22 7.68 -2.54
N LEU A 348 8.86 7.76 -1.36
CA LEU A 348 9.21 9.03 -0.72
C LEU A 348 10.01 9.96 -1.64
N ARG A 349 10.81 9.42 -2.57
CA ARG A 349 11.62 10.21 -3.51
C ARG A 349 10.84 10.80 -4.68
N LYS A 350 9.61 10.33 -4.89
CA LYS A 350 8.75 10.66 -6.04
C LYS A 350 7.48 11.39 -5.62
N VAL A 351 7.36 11.81 -4.35
CA VAL A 351 6.17 12.51 -3.87
C VAL A 351 6.09 13.92 -4.41
N SER A 352 4.88 14.41 -4.62
CA SER A 352 4.64 15.78 -5.06
C SER A 352 5.12 16.82 -4.03
N PRO A 353 5.39 18.07 -4.45
CA PRO A 353 5.72 19.15 -3.51
C PRO A 353 4.63 19.42 -2.45
N GLU A 354 3.35 19.21 -2.78
CA GLU A 354 2.24 19.35 -1.83
C GLU A 354 2.32 18.27 -0.75
N LEU A 355 2.44 17.00 -1.17
CA LEU A 355 2.55 15.87 -0.25
C LEU A 355 3.83 15.95 0.58
N ALA A 356 4.95 16.39 -0.03
CA ALA A 356 6.19 16.58 0.69
C ALA A 356 6.05 17.61 1.83
N ARG A 357 5.35 18.73 1.60
CA ARG A 357 5.09 19.71 2.67
C ARG A 357 4.22 19.12 3.77
N ALA A 358 3.13 18.43 3.42
CA ALA A 358 2.25 17.79 4.40
C ALA A 358 3.03 16.80 5.29
N LEU A 359 3.88 15.96 4.68
CA LEU A 359 4.73 15.02 5.41
C LEU A 359 5.80 15.71 6.26
N ASP A 360 6.42 16.78 5.77
CA ASP A 360 7.44 17.55 6.49
C ASP A 360 6.86 18.21 7.76
N GLU A 361 5.63 18.72 7.66
CA GLU A 361 4.90 19.35 8.78
C GLU A 361 4.24 18.35 9.74
N ALA A 362 4.08 17.09 9.30
CA ALA A 362 3.46 16.04 10.10
C ALA A 362 4.27 15.72 11.36
N GLN A 363 3.55 15.40 12.44
CA GLN A 363 4.10 14.77 13.64
C GLN A 363 3.98 13.24 13.55
N CYS A 364 2.89 12.77 12.94
CA CYS A 364 2.58 11.38 12.78
C CYS A 364 2.05 11.10 11.37
N VAL A 365 2.37 9.92 10.84
CA VAL A 365 1.85 9.43 9.56
C VAL A 365 1.11 8.13 9.78
N PHE A 366 -0.12 8.03 9.30
CA PHE A 366 -0.87 6.78 9.25
C PHE A 366 -0.92 6.28 7.82
N VAL A 367 -0.50 5.03 7.62
CA VAL A 367 -0.52 4.35 6.34
C VAL A 367 -1.52 3.20 6.41
N LYS A 368 -2.46 3.18 5.47
CA LYS A 368 -3.33 2.03 5.24
C LYS A 368 -2.71 1.12 4.19
N GLY A 369 -2.85 -0.19 4.40
CA GLY A 369 -2.34 -1.21 3.48
C GLY A 369 -0.83 -1.43 3.56
N THR A 370 -0.35 -2.47 2.87
CA THR A 370 1.04 -2.92 2.91
C THR A 370 1.94 -2.29 1.84
N ASN A 371 1.37 -1.92 0.68
CA ASN A 371 2.18 -1.43 -0.44
C ASN A 371 2.95 -0.15 -0.11
N ILE A 372 2.31 0.83 0.55
CA ILE A 372 2.97 2.07 0.98
C ILE A 372 3.92 1.78 2.13
N HIS A 373 3.52 0.92 3.08
CA HIS A 373 4.35 0.54 4.23
C HIS A 373 5.74 0.04 3.80
N GLU A 374 5.77 -0.89 2.83
CA GLU A 374 7.01 -1.46 2.30
C GLU A 374 7.97 -0.40 1.72
N MET A 375 7.43 0.67 1.13
CA MET A 375 8.22 1.74 0.53
C MET A 375 8.61 2.84 1.51
N PHE A 376 7.92 2.95 2.64
CA PHE A 376 8.15 4.01 3.65
C PHE A 376 9.00 3.52 4.83
N GLN A 377 8.85 2.27 5.25
CA GLN A 377 9.52 1.72 6.42
C GLN A 377 11.06 1.78 6.25
N GLY A 378 11.76 2.18 7.33
CA GLY A 378 13.19 2.51 7.31
C GLY A 378 13.55 3.85 6.68
N GLY A 379 12.65 4.47 5.91
CA GLY A 379 12.94 5.68 5.13
C GLY A 379 12.39 6.96 5.71
N ILE A 380 11.17 6.93 6.25
CA ILE A 380 10.49 8.14 6.73
C ILE A 380 11.07 8.67 8.04
N SER A 381 11.26 9.98 8.16
CA SER A 381 11.80 10.67 9.35
C SER A 381 10.76 10.95 10.44
N LYS A 382 9.56 10.37 10.32
CA LYS A 382 8.40 10.59 11.20
C LYS A 382 8.01 9.32 11.91
N VAL A 383 7.28 9.46 13.03
CA VAL A 383 6.56 8.31 13.59
C VAL A 383 5.50 7.88 12.58
N MET A 384 5.48 6.60 12.27
CA MET A 384 4.55 5.99 11.32
C MET A 384 3.76 4.88 11.99
N TYR A 385 2.45 4.93 11.83
CA TYR A 385 1.56 3.81 12.09
C TYR A 385 1.14 3.19 10.77
N THR A 386 1.09 1.87 10.72
CA THR A 386 0.55 1.16 9.58
C THR A 386 -0.55 0.23 10.05
N GLY A 387 -1.74 0.46 9.50
CA GLY A 387 -2.92 -0.36 9.74
C GLY A 387 -3.26 -1.17 8.50
N PHE A 388 -3.26 -2.49 8.60
CA PHE A 388 -3.67 -3.36 7.50
C PHE A 388 -4.19 -4.72 7.99
N VAL A 389 -4.91 -5.40 7.09
CA VAL A 389 -5.21 -6.82 7.18
C VAL A 389 -4.26 -7.58 6.25
N LEU A 390 -3.64 -8.65 6.75
CA LEU A 390 -2.72 -9.44 5.94
C LEU A 390 -3.50 -10.42 5.05
N VAL A 391 -3.38 -10.27 3.73
CA VAL A 391 -4.18 -11.01 2.74
C VAL A 391 -3.37 -11.67 1.62
N SER A 392 -2.04 -11.53 1.60
CA SER A 392 -1.21 -12.02 0.49
C SER A 392 0.06 -12.74 0.94
N GLU A 393 0.44 -13.79 0.20
CA GLU A 393 1.66 -14.57 0.43
C GLU A 393 2.94 -13.73 0.36
N PHE A 394 2.98 -12.73 -0.53
CA PHE A 394 4.11 -11.82 -0.60
C PHE A 394 4.38 -11.14 0.76
N ASN A 395 3.29 -10.72 1.41
CA ASN A 395 3.36 -10.05 2.70
C ASN A 395 3.59 -11.05 3.84
N GLU A 396 3.17 -12.32 3.74
CA GLU A 396 3.52 -13.37 4.72
C GLU A 396 5.03 -13.43 4.95
N SER A 397 5.82 -13.24 3.89
CA SER A 397 7.27 -13.28 3.95
C SER A 397 7.94 -12.11 4.66
N ALA A 398 7.31 -10.94 4.62
CA ALA A 398 7.76 -9.74 5.31
C ALA A 398 7.24 -9.70 6.76
N ILE A 399 6.03 -10.19 6.97
CA ILE A 399 5.35 -10.12 8.27
C ILE A 399 5.69 -11.33 9.14
N GLY A 400 5.87 -12.52 8.56
CA GLY A 400 6.16 -13.77 9.27
C GLY A 400 4.91 -14.47 9.82
N VAL A 401 3.75 -14.26 9.19
CA VAL A 401 2.44 -14.73 9.67
C VAL A 401 1.63 -15.31 8.51
N ASP A 402 0.82 -16.32 8.80
CA ASP A 402 -0.12 -16.93 7.86
C ASP A 402 -1.29 -15.99 7.51
N ALA A 403 -1.34 -15.56 6.25
CA ALA A 403 -2.38 -14.70 5.69
C ALA A 403 -3.75 -15.41 5.58
N SER A 404 -3.80 -16.74 5.63
CA SER A 404 -5.07 -17.50 5.58
C SER A 404 -6.00 -17.17 6.76
N THR A 405 -5.44 -16.67 7.86
CA THR A 405 -6.18 -16.25 9.04
C THR A 405 -6.68 -14.80 8.97
N ALA A 406 -6.29 -14.04 7.93
CA ALA A 406 -6.55 -12.62 7.77
C ALA A 406 -6.33 -11.83 9.09
N PRO A 407 -5.11 -11.86 9.66
CA PRO A 407 -4.80 -11.18 10.91
C PRO A 407 -4.85 -9.66 10.67
N LEU A 408 -5.35 -8.95 11.69
CA LEU A 408 -5.39 -7.49 11.72
C LEU A 408 -4.14 -6.98 12.44
N LEU A 409 -3.48 -5.97 11.87
CA LEU A 409 -2.25 -5.41 12.42
C LEU A 409 -2.34 -3.89 12.52
N LEU A 410 -1.89 -3.36 13.66
CA LEU A 410 -1.54 -1.97 13.85
C LEU A 410 -0.08 -1.89 14.30
N VAL A 411 0.79 -1.50 13.38
CA VAL A 411 2.23 -1.50 13.57
C VAL A 411 2.72 -0.08 13.79
N ARG A 412 3.50 0.16 14.85
CA ARG A 412 4.21 1.42 15.06
C ARG A 412 5.67 1.29 14.62
N SER A 413 6.16 2.33 13.95
CA SER A 413 7.55 2.49 13.56
C SER A 413 8.01 3.90 13.93
N GLY A 414 9.13 4.02 14.62
CA GLY A 414 9.81 5.29 14.81
C GLY A 414 10.46 5.80 13.53
N PRO A 415 10.98 7.05 13.56
CA PRO A 415 11.75 7.62 12.45
C PRO A 415 12.90 6.69 12.01
N GLY A 416 12.96 6.38 10.71
CA GLY A 416 14.00 5.54 10.11
C GLY A 416 13.98 4.08 10.56
N GLU A 417 12.94 3.64 11.26
CA GLU A 417 12.84 2.30 11.79
C GLU A 417 12.33 1.32 10.73
N TYR A 418 13.05 0.20 10.58
CA TYR A 418 12.60 -0.93 9.77
C TYR A 418 11.73 -1.86 10.62
N THR A 419 10.56 -2.22 10.10
CA THR A 419 9.64 -3.21 10.68
C THR A 419 10.02 -4.62 10.27
N ASN A 420 10.53 -4.76 9.04
CA ASN A 420 11.09 -5.97 8.47
C ASN A 420 12.23 -5.59 7.52
N TRP A 421 13.15 -6.50 7.24
CA TRP A 421 14.23 -6.22 6.30
C TRP A 421 14.83 -7.47 5.66
N GLY A 422 15.55 -7.26 4.55
CA GLY A 422 16.34 -8.28 3.90
C GLY A 422 15.50 -9.23 3.09
N PHE A 423 14.66 -8.68 2.21
CA PHE A 423 13.80 -9.46 1.33
C PHE A 423 14.58 -10.49 0.48
N GLU A 424 15.83 -10.22 0.13
CA GLU A 424 16.73 -11.16 -0.56
C GLU A 424 17.02 -12.44 0.26
N GLY A 425 16.79 -12.42 1.58
CA GLY A 425 16.96 -13.55 2.48
C GLY A 425 15.97 -14.69 2.27
N ARG A 426 14.88 -14.44 1.53
CA ARG A 426 13.82 -15.43 1.23
C ARG A 426 14.34 -16.74 0.65
N ARG A 427 15.43 -16.71 -0.11
CA ARG A 427 16.05 -17.94 -0.67
C ARG A 427 16.68 -18.85 0.39
N ASN A 428 16.93 -18.35 1.60
CA ASN A 428 17.67 -19.05 2.65
C ASN A 428 16.82 -19.40 3.87
N ARG A 429 15.59 -18.91 3.94
CA ARG A 429 14.72 -19.07 5.11
C ARG A 429 13.29 -19.34 4.67
N THR A 430 12.72 -20.42 5.17
CA THR A 430 11.32 -20.79 4.94
C THR A 430 10.63 -21.07 6.26
N VAL A 431 9.30 -20.92 6.27
CA VAL A 431 8.43 -21.38 7.35
C VAL A 431 7.35 -22.28 6.75
N ARG A 432 6.96 -23.31 7.49
CA ARG A 432 5.84 -24.17 7.12
C ARG A 432 4.62 -23.81 7.96
N TYR A 433 3.53 -23.42 7.31
CA TYR A 433 2.27 -23.12 7.99
C TYR A 433 1.43 -24.37 8.24
N ALA A 434 0.37 -24.23 9.04
CA ALA A 434 -0.47 -25.34 9.49
C ALA A 434 -1.19 -26.05 8.33
N ASP A 435 -1.48 -25.32 7.25
CA ASP A 435 -2.05 -25.85 6.01
C ASP A 435 -1.02 -26.58 5.12
N GLY A 436 0.24 -26.66 5.57
CA GLY A 436 1.32 -27.35 4.89
C GLY A 436 2.05 -26.51 3.84
N ARG A 437 1.63 -25.26 3.56
CA ARG A 437 2.36 -24.35 2.66
C ARG A 437 3.73 -24.03 3.24
N GLU A 438 4.73 -24.00 2.36
CA GLU A 438 6.06 -23.51 2.69
C GLU A 438 6.23 -22.11 2.11
N VAL A 439 6.44 -21.13 2.99
CA VAL A 439 6.54 -19.73 2.63
C VAL A 439 7.95 -19.23 2.89
N PRO A 440 8.66 -18.72 1.86
CA PRO A 440 9.94 -18.06 2.03
C PRO A 440 9.80 -16.81 2.90
N LEU A 441 10.74 -16.57 3.82
CA LEU A 441 10.75 -15.40 4.72
C LEU A 441 11.95 -14.51 4.47
N CYS A 442 11.79 -13.20 4.60
CA CYS A 442 12.95 -12.29 4.62
C CYS A 442 13.88 -12.59 5.82
N TRP A 443 15.07 -11.99 5.82
CA TRP A 443 16.04 -12.18 6.90
C TRP A 443 15.47 -11.85 8.28
N SER A 444 14.65 -10.81 8.36
CA SER A 444 13.96 -10.41 9.59
C SER A 444 12.53 -9.96 9.28
N THR A 445 11.55 -10.70 9.78
CA THR A 445 10.14 -10.34 9.63
C THR A 445 9.67 -9.38 10.72
N LEU A 446 8.46 -8.83 10.56
CA LEU A 446 7.80 -8.08 11.63
C LEU A 446 7.68 -8.90 12.92
N MET A 447 7.27 -10.17 12.82
CA MET A 447 7.13 -11.02 14.01
C MET A 447 8.47 -11.31 14.70
N ASP A 448 9.58 -11.37 13.95
CA ASP A 448 10.90 -11.46 14.58
C ASP A 448 11.23 -10.19 15.38
N ARG A 449 10.93 -9.01 14.84
CA ARG A 449 11.11 -7.72 15.54
C ARG A 449 10.25 -7.64 16.79
N GLU A 450 8.98 -8.04 16.72
CA GLU A 450 8.07 -8.07 17.88
C GLU A 450 8.59 -9.03 18.95
N ARG A 451 9.02 -10.24 18.56
CA ARG A 451 9.64 -11.22 19.46
C ARG A 451 10.86 -10.64 20.17
N ARG A 452 11.78 -9.98 19.44
CA ARG A 452 12.98 -9.35 20.01
C ARG A 452 12.64 -8.23 20.99
N THR A 453 11.63 -7.43 20.68
CA THR A 453 11.19 -6.30 21.52
C THR A 453 10.59 -6.80 22.83
N GLN A 454 9.80 -7.87 22.78
CA GLN A 454 9.11 -8.44 23.94
C GLN A 454 9.97 -9.45 24.72
N CYS A 455 11.11 -9.90 24.15
CA CYS A 455 11.98 -10.87 24.80
C CYS A 455 12.47 -10.36 26.17
N THR A 456 12.37 -11.24 27.17
CA THR A 456 12.83 -11.03 28.55
C THR A 456 14.00 -11.92 28.92
N GLU A 457 14.47 -12.77 28.01
CA GLU A 457 15.54 -13.75 28.25
C GLU A 457 16.87 -13.29 27.63
N PRO A 458 17.87 -12.87 28.44
CA PRO A 458 19.14 -12.41 27.93
C PRO A 458 19.91 -13.40 27.06
N ALA A 459 19.74 -14.72 27.31
CA ALA A 459 20.40 -15.76 26.52
C ALA A 459 19.92 -15.74 25.06
N LEU A 460 18.61 -15.72 24.84
CA LEU A 460 18.01 -15.66 23.50
C LEU A 460 18.44 -14.39 22.74
N LEU A 461 18.54 -13.25 23.43
CA LEU A 461 19.01 -12.00 22.80
C LEU A 461 20.50 -12.06 22.41
N ARG A 462 21.34 -12.78 23.17
CA ARG A 462 22.75 -12.99 22.79
C ARG A 462 22.83 -13.88 21.55
N ASP A 463 22.07 -14.97 21.51
CA ASP A 463 22.02 -15.87 20.36
C ASP A 463 21.52 -15.12 19.10
N GLU A 464 20.50 -14.30 19.25
CA GLU A 464 20.00 -13.43 18.19
C GLU A 464 21.07 -12.43 17.71
N LEU A 465 21.81 -11.80 18.63
CA LEU A 465 22.89 -10.88 18.27
C LEU A 465 24.02 -11.59 17.52
N HIS A 466 24.35 -12.83 17.89
CA HIS A 466 25.29 -13.67 17.16
C HIS A 466 24.79 -14.00 15.75
N LEU A 467 23.52 -14.39 15.62
CA LEU A 467 22.87 -14.64 14.33
C LEU A 467 22.94 -13.40 13.44
N LEU A 468 22.51 -12.23 13.93
CA LEU A 468 22.55 -10.97 13.18
C LEU A 468 23.97 -10.59 12.77
N THR A 469 24.96 -10.80 13.65
CA THR A 469 26.36 -10.55 13.33
C THR A 469 26.86 -11.48 12.22
N SER A 470 26.42 -12.74 12.18
CA SER A 470 26.78 -13.69 11.12
C SER A 470 26.23 -13.32 9.74
N LEU A 471 25.17 -12.49 9.68
CA LEU A 471 24.56 -12.02 8.44
C LEU A 471 25.30 -10.86 7.78
N ALA A 472 26.25 -10.19 8.46
CA ALA A 472 26.92 -8.99 7.95
C ALA A 472 27.63 -9.21 6.60
N GLY A 473 28.14 -10.42 6.33
CA GLY A 473 28.76 -10.79 5.06
C GLY A 473 27.79 -11.33 4.00
N GLN A 474 26.51 -11.51 4.34
CA GLN A 474 25.51 -12.16 3.48
C GLN A 474 24.45 -11.19 2.94
N VAL A 475 24.26 -10.05 3.62
CA VAL A 475 23.26 -9.04 3.23
C VAL A 475 23.75 -8.16 2.09
N ALA A 476 22.82 -7.74 1.22
CA ALA A 476 23.13 -6.78 0.17
C ALA A 476 23.56 -5.43 0.76
N PRO A 477 24.37 -4.61 0.06
CA PRO A 477 24.80 -3.30 0.56
C PRO A 477 23.64 -2.40 1.01
N ARG A 478 22.51 -2.41 0.28
CA ARG A 478 21.29 -1.64 0.62
C ARG A 478 20.65 -2.06 1.96
N THR A 479 20.87 -3.29 2.40
CA THR A 479 20.22 -3.90 3.57
C THR A 479 21.05 -3.72 4.85
N ARG A 480 22.35 -3.37 4.74
CA ARG A 480 23.26 -3.23 5.90
C ARG A 480 22.75 -2.27 6.96
N ALA A 481 22.20 -1.16 6.51
CA ALA A 481 21.50 -0.16 7.31
C ALA A 481 20.49 -0.76 8.29
N ALA A 482 19.62 -1.64 7.79
CA ALA A 482 18.56 -2.26 8.56
C ALA A 482 19.13 -3.31 9.53
N LEU A 483 20.11 -4.10 9.06
CA LEU A 483 20.80 -5.07 9.91
C LEU A 483 21.51 -4.39 11.11
N GLU A 484 22.23 -3.29 10.88
CA GLU A 484 22.90 -2.53 11.92
C GLU A 484 21.91 -1.97 12.94
N SER A 485 20.83 -1.35 12.47
CA SER A 485 19.73 -0.85 13.31
C SER A 485 19.13 -1.97 14.20
N GLU A 486 18.98 -3.17 13.64
CA GLU A 486 18.44 -4.31 14.39
C GLU A 486 19.43 -4.88 15.41
N ARG A 487 20.73 -4.93 15.08
CA ARG A 487 21.79 -5.30 16.04
C ARG A 487 21.83 -4.33 17.22
N GLU A 488 21.72 -3.03 16.95
CA GLU A 488 21.64 -2.02 18.00
C GLU A 488 20.42 -2.21 18.89
N ARG A 489 19.25 -2.49 18.30
CA ARG A 489 18.02 -2.75 19.07
C ARG A 489 18.18 -3.92 20.02
N VAL A 490 18.64 -5.07 19.51
CA VAL A 490 18.87 -6.28 20.31
C VAL A 490 19.89 -6.00 21.42
N SER A 491 20.96 -5.27 21.10
CA SER A 491 21.98 -4.86 22.07
C SER A 491 21.42 -3.95 23.17
N ARG A 492 20.63 -2.94 22.80
CA ARG A 492 19.95 -2.04 23.77
C ARG A 492 18.99 -2.81 24.67
N ARG A 493 18.21 -3.75 24.13
CA ARG A 493 17.29 -4.57 24.91
C ARG A 493 18.05 -5.49 25.87
N LEU A 494 19.11 -6.14 25.41
CA LEU A 494 19.98 -6.96 26.25
C LEU A 494 20.61 -6.14 27.38
N HIS A 495 21.06 -4.92 27.08
CA HIS A 495 21.59 -3.99 28.07
C HIS A 495 20.55 -3.64 29.14
N GLN A 496 19.32 -3.30 28.74
CA GLN A 496 18.22 -3.00 29.68
C GLN A 496 17.92 -4.15 30.63
N LEU A 497 17.99 -5.40 30.16
CA LEU A 497 17.69 -6.58 30.98
C LEU A 497 18.84 -7.00 31.90
N THR A 498 20.09 -6.75 31.51
CA THR A 498 21.27 -7.23 32.24
C THR A 498 21.95 -6.17 33.09
N GLY A 499 21.67 -4.88 32.83
CA GLY A 499 22.37 -3.76 33.47
C GLY A 499 23.85 -3.63 33.09
N ALA A 500 24.38 -4.51 32.21
CA ALA A 500 25.77 -4.54 31.85
C ALA A 500 26.11 -3.40 30.88
N THR A 501 26.88 -2.39 31.30
CA THR A 501 27.32 -1.26 30.46
C THR A 501 27.72 -1.72 29.07
N ALA A 502 27.14 -1.10 28.04
CA ALA A 502 27.42 -1.46 26.65
C ALA A 502 28.92 -1.39 26.38
N GLY A 503 29.57 -2.55 26.27
CA GLY A 503 30.94 -2.64 25.75
C GLY A 503 30.94 -2.10 24.33
N PRO A 504 32.03 -1.45 23.87
CA PRO A 504 32.12 -0.97 22.50
C PRO A 504 31.83 -2.12 21.53
N ILE A 505 30.87 -1.91 20.61
CA ILE A 505 30.59 -2.86 19.54
C ILE A 505 31.90 -3.03 18.77
N PRO A 506 32.47 -4.25 18.67
CA PRO A 506 33.69 -4.44 17.91
C PRO A 506 33.42 -4.01 16.48
N SER A 507 34.13 -2.96 16.05
CA SER A 507 34.07 -2.48 14.68
C SER A 507 34.48 -3.64 13.77
N PRO A 508 33.76 -3.91 12.67
CA PRO A 508 34.18 -4.93 11.75
C PRO A 508 35.58 -4.55 11.25
N THR A 509 36.56 -5.39 11.58
CA THR A 509 37.86 -5.36 10.93
C THR A 509 37.61 -5.54 9.43
N LEU A 510 37.72 -4.44 8.69
CA LEU A 510 37.76 -4.47 7.24
C LEU A 510 39.08 -5.14 6.86
N SER A 511 39.02 -6.45 6.60
CA SER A 511 40.10 -7.14 5.89
C SER A 511 40.19 -6.53 4.49
N SER A 512 41.29 -5.85 4.22
CA SER A 512 41.63 -5.22 2.93
C SER A 512 41.73 -6.22 1.79
#